data_AF-A0A8T3XSG3-F1
#
_entry.id   AF-A0A8T3XSG3-F1
#
_cell.length_a   1.000
_cell.length_b   1.000
_cell.length_c   1.000
_cell.angle_alpha   90.00
_cell.angle_beta   90.00
_cell.angle_gamma   90.00
#
_symmetry.space_group_name_H-M   'P 1'
#
loop_
_entity.id
_entity.type
_entity.pdbx_description
1 polymer ?
#
loop_
_entity_poly.entity_id
_entity_poly.type
_entity_poly.pdbx_seq_one_letter_code
_entity_poly.pdbx_strand_id
1 'polypeptide(L)'
;MKLQQINPQTLDEIDLSDIKDYPPIDSGIEKLVKALRGIGLLTVASCEGHLTQDKHPYPWVNLSLHPEIKKSMLEIIQLYNSQSEISWTIDHCAIKPLESAYNESELKKLQQNSESLAIFLFNNYVKFFSAY
;
A
#
# COMPACT_ATOMS: atom_id res chain seq x y z
N MET A 1 -7.27 0.82 27.00
CA MET A 1 -8.04 1.51 25.94
C MET A 1 -8.27 0.48 24.85
N LYS A 2 -9.50 -0.01 24.67
CA LYS A 2 -9.81 -0.95 23.57
C LYS A 2 -9.96 -0.11 22.30
N LEU A 3 -9.02 -0.24 21.37
CA LEU A 3 -9.23 0.24 20.00
C LEU A 3 -10.44 -0.54 19.47
N GLN A 4 -11.55 0.16 19.22
CA GLN A 4 -12.66 -0.45 18.49
C GLN A 4 -12.10 -0.83 17.12
N GLN A 5 -12.10 -2.13 16.81
CA GLN A 5 -11.81 -2.61 15.47
C GLN A 5 -12.94 -2.11 14.58
N ILE A 6 -12.69 -0.98 13.91
CA ILE A 6 -13.46 -0.62 12.73
C ILE A 6 -13.14 -1.74 11.74
N ASN A 7 -14.17 -2.48 11.34
CA ASN A 7 -14.05 -3.58 10.39
C ASN A 7 -14.61 -3.07 9.05
N PRO A 8 -13.85 -2.21 8.32
CA PRO A 8 -14.34 -1.62 7.08
C PRO A 8 -14.71 -2.73 6.09
N GLN A 9 -15.90 -2.64 5.50
CA GLN A 9 -16.35 -3.61 4.49
C GLN A 9 -15.80 -3.24 3.11
N THR A 10 -15.50 -1.96 2.90
CA THR A 10 -14.92 -1.44 1.66
C THR A 10 -13.77 -0.47 1.92
N LEU A 11 -12.91 -0.29 0.93
CA LEU A 11 -11.79 0.66 0.97
C LEU A 11 -12.24 2.12 1.11
N ASP A 12 -13.39 2.46 0.54
CA ASP A 12 -13.93 3.82 0.52
C ASP A 12 -14.51 4.24 1.87
N GLU A 13 -14.80 3.28 2.76
CA GLU A 13 -15.24 3.52 4.14
C GLU A 13 -14.11 3.88 5.10
N ILE A 14 -12.85 3.73 4.67
CA ILE A 14 -11.69 4.05 5.49
C ILE A 14 -11.52 5.57 5.48
N ASP A 15 -11.98 6.18 6.56
CA ASP A 15 -11.74 7.59 6.82
C ASP A 15 -10.27 7.81 7.19
N LEU A 16 -9.62 8.74 6.48
CA LEU A 16 -8.27 9.20 6.77
C LEU A 16 -8.29 10.55 7.51
N SER A 17 -9.45 11.07 7.91
CA SER A 17 -9.57 12.39 8.55
C SER A 17 -8.89 12.46 9.92
N ASP A 18 -8.66 11.32 10.57
CA ASP A 18 -7.85 11.19 11.79
C ASP A 18 -6.35 11.31 11.51
N ILE A 19 -5.95 11.19 10.24
CA ILE A 19 -4.58 11.35 9.78
C ILE A 19 -4.27 12.83 9.63
N LYS A 20 -3.66 13.40 10.67
CA LYS A 20 -2.94 14.68 10.60
C LYS A 20 -1.59 14.51 9.86
N ASP A 21 -1.59 13.87 8.70
CA ASP A 21 -0.37 13.78 7.89
C ASP A 21 -0.20 15.14 7.19
N TYR A 22 0.84 15.83 7.62
CA TYR A 22 1.36 17.01 6.93
C TYR A 22 2.75 16.62 6.40
N PRO A 23 2.96 16.56 5.07
CA PRO A 23 2.04 16.96 3.99
C PRO A 23 0.89 15.97 3.72
N PRO A 24 -0.17 16.41 2.98
CA PRO A 24 -1.24 15.53 2.51
C PRO A 24 -0.72 14.32 1.74
N ILE A 25 -1.44 13.20 1.81
CA ILE A 25 -1.09 11.98 1.06
C ILE A 25 -1.22 12.24 -0.46
N ASP A 26 -0.19 11.81 -1.20
CA ASP A 26 -0.17 11.90 -2.66
C ASP A 26 -1.29 11.07 -3.30
N SER A 27 -2.03 11.67 -4.24
CA SER A 27 -3.22 11.07 -4.85
C SER A 27 -2.94 9.75 -5.57
N GLY A 28 -1.75 9.58 -6.16
CA GLY A 28 -1.35 8.37 -6.88
C GLY A 28 -1.15 7.13 -6.01
N ILE A 29 -1.11 7.29 -4.68
CA ILE A 29 -0.95 6.18 -3.71
C ILE A 29 -1.98 6.20 -2.58
N GLU A 30 -2.95 7.12 -2.61
CA GLU A 30 -3.94 7.30 -1.54
C GLU A 30 -4.65 5.99 -1.20
N LYS A 31 -5.11 5.23 -2.20
CA LYS A 31 -5.79 3.95 -2.00
C LYS A 31 -4.89 2.90 -1.35
N LEU A 32 -3.61 2.87 -1.69
CA LEU A 32 -2.64 1.96 -1.07
C LEU A 32 -2.44 2.30 0.41
N VAL A 33 -2.29 3.59 0.73
CA VAL A 33 -2.21 4.06 2.12
C VAL A 33 -3.49 3.70 2.89
N LYS A 34 -4.68 3.94 2.30
CA LYS A 34 -5.97 3.52 2.88
C LYS A 34 -6.01 2.04 3.16
N ALA A 35 -5.68 1.19 2.18
CA ALA A 35 -5.70 -0.26 2.35
C ALA A 35 -4.84 -0.72 3.53
N LEU A 36 -3.60 -0.22 3.59
CA LEU A 36 -2.63 -0.57 4.63
C LEU A 36 -3.14 -0.13 6.02
N ARG A 37 -3.71 1.07 6.13
CA ARG A 37 -4.29 1.58 7.37
C ARG A 37 -5.55 0.81 7.78
N GLY A 38 -6.42 0.51 6.83
CA GLY A 38 -7.67 -0.24 7.05
C GLY A 38 -7.42 -1.66 7.57
N ILE A 39 -6.29 -2.26 7.24
CA ILE A 39 -5.86 -3.55 7.79
C ILE A 39 -5.04 -3.41 9.09
N GLY A 40 -4.98 -2.20 9.67
CA GLY A 40 -4.36 -1.92 10.96
C GLY A 40 -2.86 -1.62 10.91
N LEU A 41 -2.28 -1.37 9.74
CA LEU A 41 -0.85 -1.03 9.62
C LEU A 41 -0.61 0.48 9.75
N LEU A 42 0.46 0.85 10.43
CA LEU A 42 0.93 2.24 10.48
C LEU A 42 1.82 2.53 9.27
N THR A 43 1.44 3.53 8.48
CA THR A 43 2.28 4.16 7.45
C THR A 43 3.08 5.32 8.07
N VAL A 44 4.30 5.60 7.62
CA VAL A 44 5.14 6.67 8.23
C VAL A 44 5.69 7.68 7.23
N ALA A 45 5.99 7.24 6.02
CA ALA A 45 6.42 8.09 4.92
C ALA A 45 5.99 7.41 3.64
N SER A 46 5.62 8.17 2.63
CA SER A 46 5.15 7.62 1.38
C SER A 46 5.31 8.64 0.27
N CYS A 47 5.36 8.17 -0.97
CA CYS A 47 5.41 9.04 -2.14
C CYS A 47 4.79 8.32 -3.33
N GLU A 48 4.08 9.06 -4.20
CA GLU A 48 3.56 8.51 -5.46
C GLU A 48 4.63 8.28 -6.53
N GLY A 49 5.88 8.66 -6.25
CA GLY A 49 7.00 8.62 -7.17
C GLY A 49 7.08 9.87 -8.04
N HIS A 50 8.29 10.25 -8.44
CA HIS A 50 8.55 11.43 -9.26
C HIS A 50 9.77 11.19 -10.15
N LEU A 51 9.75 11.74 -11.37
CA LEU A 51 10.86 11.61 -12.34
C LEU A 51 11.95 12.67 -12.18
N THR A 52 11.84 13.57 -11.20
CA THR A 52 12.85 14.60 -10.95
C THR A 52 14.13 13.99 -10.41
N GLN A 53 15.27 14.61 -10.71
CA GLN A 53 16.56 14.25 -10.13
C GLN A 53 16.45 14.21 -8.59
N ASP A 54 17.03 13.16 -7.97
CA ASP A 54 17.02 12.89 -6.52
C ASP A 54 15.71 12.38 -5.90
N LYS A 55 14.68 12.07 -6.71
CA LYS A 55 13.47 11.39 -6.22
C LYS A 55 13.37 9.94 -6.72
N HIS A 56 12.57 9.15 -6.03
CA HIS A 56 12.28 7.77 -6.44
C HIS A 56 11.28 7.77 -7.61
N PRO A 57 11.62 7.20 -8.78
CA PRO A 57 10.74 7.16 -9.94
C PRO A 57 9.73 5.99 -9.84
N TYR A 58 9.15 5.78 -8.67
CA TYR A 58 8.15 4.76 -8.40
C TYR A 58 7.36 5.08 -7.13
N PRO A 59 6.10 4.63 -7.03
CA PRO A 59 5.34 4.74 -5.80
C PRO A 59 5.93 3.86 -4.69
N TRP A 60 5.94 4.37 -3.47
CA TRP A 60 6.33 3.58 -2.29
C TRP A 60 5.62 4.04 -1.03
N VAL A 61 5.40 3.10 -0.10
CA VAL A 61 4.80 3.36 1.21
C VAL A 61 5.62 2.67 2.29
N ASN A 62 6.20 3.43 3.21
CA ASN A 62 6.88 2.91 4.40
C ASN A 62 5.88 2.52 5.47
N LEU A 63 6.20 1.41 6.13
CA LEU A 63 5.38 0.71 7.10
C LEU A 63 6.17 0.44 8.38
N SER A 64 5.47 0.46 9.51
CA SER A 64 5.96 -0.18 10.74
C SER A 64 5.37 -1.59 10.83
N LEU A 65 6.15 -2.61 10.44
CA LEU A 65 5.70 -4.00 10.39
C LEU A 65 6.28 -4.86 11.52
N HIS A 66 5.41 -5.55 12.24
CA HIS A 66 5.81 -6.70 13.05
C HIS A 66 6.21 -7.88 12.12
N PRO A 67 7.22 -8.71 12.45
CA PRO A 67 7.68 -9.79 11.59
C PRO A 67 6.58 -10.77 11.14
N GLU A 68 5.62 -11.08 12.00
CA GLU A 68 4.49 -11.96 11.66
C GLU A 68 3.58 -11.35 10.59
N ILE A 69 3.24 -10.06 10.73
CA ILE A 69 2.42 -9.36 9.73
C ILE A 69 3.19 -9.23 8.42
N LYS A 70 4.52 -9.00 8.48
CA LYS A 70 5.38 -8.97 7.29
C LYS A 70 5.30 -10.27 6.51
N LYS A 71 5.28 -11.43 7.18
CA LYS A 71 5.14 -12.73 6.52
C LYS A 71 3.81 -12.86 5.77
N SER A 72 2.69 -12.60 6.44
CA SER A 72 1.36 -12.67 5.80
C SER A 72 1.24 -11.67 4.62
N MET A 73 1.77 -10.46 4.77
CA MET A 73 1.79 -9.47 3.70
C MET A 73 2.63 -9.92 2.50
N LEU A 74 3.79 -10.54 2.73
CA LEU A 74 4.61 -11.10 1.65
C LEU A 74 3.88 -12.22 0.89
N GLU A 75 3.15 -13.09 1.59
CA GLU A 75 2.35 -14.15 0.95
C GLU A 75 1.25 -13.56 0.05
N ILE A 76 0.54 -12.53 0.51
CA ILE A 76 -0.49 -11.85 -0.29
C ILE A 76 0.14 -11.11 -1.48
N ILE A 77 1.29 -10.46 -1.31
CA ILE A 77 2.02 -9.79 -2.40
C ILE A 77 2.51 -10.81 -3.43
N GLN A 78 3.01 -11.97 -3.00
CA GLN A 78 3.42 -13.04 -3.93
C GLN A 78 2.24 -13.56 -4.76
N LEU A 79 1.07 -13.71 -4.14
CA LEU A 79 -0.15 -14.06 -4.85
C LEU A 79 -0.53 -12.98 -5.87
N TYR A 80 -0.49 -11.71 -5.49
CA TYR A 80 -0.73 -10.60 -6.42
C TYR A 80 0.25 -10.61 -7.61
N ASN A 81 1.54 -10.81 -7.34
CA ASN A 81 2.58 -10.85 -8.36
C ASN A 81 2.39 -11.99 -9.38
N SER A 82 1.79 -13.12 -8.99
CA SER A 82 1.54 -14.24 -9.91
C SER A 82 0.47 -13.96 -10.99
N GLN A 83 -0.27 -12.86 -10.85
CA GLN A 83 -1.39 -12.48 -11.74
C GLN A 83 -1.30 -11.02 -12.23
N SER A 84 -0.25 -10.30 -11.84
CA SER A 84 -0.01 -8.89 -12.18
C SER A 84 1.18 -8.78 -13.13
N GLU A 85 1.11 -7.83 -14.07
CA GLU A 85 2.25 -7.49 -14.93
C GLU A 85 3.37 -6.80 -14.14
N ILE A 86 3.03 -6.04 -13.10
CA ILE A 86 3.97 -5.33 -12.23
C ILE A 86 4.16 -6.14 -10.94
N SER A 87 5.42 -6.44 -10.63
CA SER A 87 5.81 -7.13 -9.40
C SER A 87 6.12 -6.15 -8.27
N TRP A 88 5.61 -6.45 -7.07
CA TRP A 88 5.82 -5.67 -5.85
C TRP A 88 6.63 -6.45 -4.81
N THR A 89 7.23 -5.72 -3.87
CA THR A 89 7.99 -6.29 -2.76
C THR A 89 7.81 -5.51 -1.47
N ILE A 90 8.16 -6.13 -0.34
CA ILE A 90 8.42 -5.46 0.94
C ILE A 90 9.91 -5.48 1.19
N ASP A 91 10.58 -4.40 0.84
CA ASP A 91 12.01 -4.24 1.07
C ASP A 91 12.25 -3.37 2.30
N HIS A 92 13.03 -3.86 3.25
CA HIS A 92 13.13 -3.33 4.61
C HIS A 92 11.74 -3.15 5.26
N CYS A 93 11.18 -1.96 5.13
CA CYS A 93 9.90 -1.51 5.65
C CYS A 93 9.03 -0.83 4.58
N ALA A 94 9.39 -0.89 3.29
CA ALA A 94 8.69 -0.21 2.21
C ALA A 94 7.97 -1.21 1.30
N ILE A 95 6.69 -0.98 1.03
CA ILE A 95 6.02 -1.56 -0.14
C ILE A 95 6.37 -0.71 -1.35
N LYS A 96 6.94 -1.34 -2.38
CA LYS A 96 7.33 -0.68 -3.64
C LYS A 96 7.31 -1.68 -4.81
N PRO A 97 7.17 -1.21 -6.07
CA PRO A 97 7.38 -2.08 -7.22
C PRO A 97 8.86 -2.44 -7.35
N LEU A 98 9.15 -3.55 -8.05
CA LEU A 98 10.52 -3.91 -8.43
C LEU A 98 11.05 -3.04 -9.57
N GLU A 99 10.14 -2.45 -10.35
CA GLU A 99 10.43 -1.62 -11.51
C GLU A 99 10.50 -0.13 -11.15
N SER A 100 11.17 0.64 -12.00
CA SER A 100 11.25 2.09 -11.95
C SER A 100 10.72 2.67 -13.24
N ALA A 101 10.04 3.81 -13.18
CA ALA A 101 9.57 4.52 -14.35
C ALA A 101 10.69 5.36 -14.99
N TYR A 102 10.70 5.43 -16.32
CA TYR A 102 11.59 6.29 -17.09
C TYR A 102 10.86 7.48 -17.72
N ASN A 103 9.53 7.45 -17.70
CA ASN A 103 8.66 8.49 -18.25
C ASN A 103 7.32 8.54 -17.51
N GLU A 104 6.55 9.61 -17.74
CA GLU A 104 5.28 9.87 -17.03
C GLU A 104 4.23 8.77 -17.28
N SER A 105 4.24 8.15 -18.47
CA SER A 105 3.32 7.07 -18.80
C SER A 105 3.58 5.84 -17.95
N GLU A 106 4.85 5.47 -17.77
CA GLU A 106 5.25 4.37 -16.90
C GLU A 106 5.00 4.67 -15.43
N LEU A 107 5.28 5.90 -14.97
CA LEU A 107 5.01 6.30 -13.59
C LEU A 107 3.52 6.18 -13.28
N LYS A 108 2.68 6.66 -14.20
CA LYS A 108 1.22 6.55 -14.08
C LYS A 108 0.75 5.10 -14.06
N LYS A 109 1.37 4.20 -14.86
CA LYS A 109 1.08 2.76 -14.80
C LYS A 109 1.41 2.18 -13.43
N LEU A 110 2.55 2.53 -12.84
CA LEU A 110 2.92 2.07 -11.49
C LEU A 110 1.93 2.58 -10.44
N GLN A 111 1.50 3.84 -10.53
CA GLN A 111 0.51 4.44 -9.62
C GLN A 111 -0.87 3.75 -9.75
N GLN A 112 -1.35 3.52 -10.97
CA GLN A 112 -2.59 2.78 -11.22
C GLN A 112 -2.52 1.33 -10.73
N ASN A 113 -1.36 0.68 -10.89
CA ASN A 113 -1.16 -0.66 -10.37
C ASN A 113 -1.09 -0.67 -8.83
N SER A 114 -0.60 0.41 -8.20
CA SER A 114 -0.62 0.56 -6.73
C SER A 114 -2.04 0.54 -6.17
N GLU A 115 -3.00 1.14 -6.88
CA GLU A 115 -4.42 1.06 -6.55
C GLU A 115 -4.96 -0.38 -6.69
N SER A 116 -4.57 -1.09 -7.74
CA SER A 116 -4.95 -2.49 -7.94
C SER A 116 -4.41 -3.39 -6.82
N LEU A 117 -3.15 -3.16 -6.42
CA LEU A 117 -2.53 -3.82 -5.28
C LEU A 117 -3.27 -3.50 -3.98
N ALA A 118 -3.66 -2.24 -3.77
CA ALA A 118 -4.38 -1.80 -2.57
C ALA A 118 -5.69 -2.57 -2.38
N ILE A 119 -6.50 -2.65 -3.44
CA ILE A 119 -7.76 -3.40 -3.45
C ILE A 119 -7.51 -4.87 -3.17
N PHE A 120 -6.48 -5.46 -3.79
CA PHE A 120 -6.13 -6.85 -3.58
C PHE A 120 -5.67 -7.15 -2.14
N LEU A 121 -4.78 -6.31 -1.59
CA LEU A 121 -4.27 -6.44 -0.23
C LEU A 121 -5.41 -6.39 0.78
N PHE A 122 -6.26 -5.36 0.69
CA PHE A 122 -7.38 -5.17 1.61
C PHE A 122 -8.32 -6.38 1.60
N ASN A 123 -8.77 -6.78 0.41
CA ASN A 123 -9.73 -7.88 0.26
C ASN A 123 -9.17 -9.24 0.74
N ASN A 124 -7.89 -9.52 0.48
CA ASN A 124 -7.30 -10.79 0.90
C ASN A 124 -6.96 -10.79 2.38
N TYR A 125 -6.44 -9.68 2.93
CA TYR A 125 -6.15 -9.59 4.36
C TYR A 125 -7.43 -9.74 5.20
N VAL A 126 -8.51 -9.04 4.84
CA VAL A 126 -9.81 -9.20 5.52
C VAL A 126 -10.28 -10.65 5.45
N LYS A 127 -10.17 -11.33 4.31
CA LYS A 127 -10.53 -12.76 4.20
C LYS A 127 -9.67 -13.68 5.08
N PHE A 128 -8.36 -13.44 5.11
CA PHE A 128 -7.43 -14.24 5.92
C PHE A 128 -7.74 -14.14 7.42
N PHE A 129 -8.14 -12.97 7.90
CA PHE A 129 -8.37 -12.72 9.33
C PHE A 129 -9.85 -12.77 9.75
N SER A 130 -10.81 -12.80 8.80
CA SER A 130 -12.24 -13.04 9.10
C SER A 130 -12.62 -14.53 9.16
N ALA A 131 -11.68 -15.42 8.83
CA ALA A 131 -11.89 -16.87 8.86
C ALA A 131 -11.64 -17.51 10.23
N TYR A 132 -11.31 -16.70 11.25
CA TYR A 132 -11.08 -17.06 12.64
C TYR A 132 -12.02 -16.29 13.57
#